data_AF-A0A0G0LEC4-F1
#
_entry.id   AF-A0A0G0LEC4-F1
#
_cell.length_a   1.000
_cell.length_b   1.000
_cell.length_c   1.000
_cell.angle_alpha   90.00
_cell.angle_beta   90.00
_cell.angle_gamma   90.00
#
_symmetry.space_group_name_H-M   'P 1'
#
loop_
_entity.id
_entity.type
_entity.pdbx_description
1 polymer ?
#
loop_
_entity_poly.entity_id
_entity_poly.type
_entity_poly.pdbx_seq_one_letter_code
_entity_poly.pdbx_strand_id
1 'polypeptide(L)'
;METGNQSQNIPAQQSVMKEFPKKEGKKQTIVILLASILVVMAGIASGWLLSSSKAKGNSVTQTSDKQESQIEQEIQEGDIEGLDEAEGTLIEGGIEGEGTHHLEKEGGPSQNVYLTSTIIDLQPLVGKKVHIWGETISGIKASWLMDVIKVKELE
;
A
#
# COMPACT_ATOMS: atom_id res chain seq x y z
N MET A 1 11.55 98.96 10.29
CA MET A 1 11.28 98.85 11.74
C MET A 1 9.81 98.45 11.81
N GLU A 2 9.37 97.27 12.21
CA GLU A 2 9.85 96.32 13.21
C GLU A 2 9.66 94.87 12.76
N THR A 3 10.50 94.01 13.33
CA THR A 3 10.53 92.55 13.28
C THR A 3 9.38 91.93 14.08
N GLY A 4 8.90 90.76 13.66
CA GLY A 4 7.91 90.01 14.44
C GLY A 4 7.74 88.55 14.01
N ASN A 5 8.81 87.77 14.15
CA ASN A 5 8.85 86.31 14.06
C ASN A 5 8.16 85.68 15.29
N GLN A 6 7.16 84.82 15.12
CA GLN A 6 6.81 83.69 16.02
C GLN A 6 5.90 82.72 15.22
N SER A 7 6.48 81.67 14.64
CA SER A 7 6.58 80.31 15.20
C SER A 7 5.28 79.52 15.09
N GLN A 8 5.17 78.79 13.97
CA GLN A 8 4.12 77.81 13.75
C GLN A 8 4.26 76.63 14.72
N ASN A 9 3.18 76.35 15.43
CA ASN A 9 3.05 75.27 16.38
C ASN A 9 2.85 73.95 15.61
N ILE A 10 3.93 73.24 15.30
CA ILE A 10 3.86 71.91 14.68
C ILE A 10 3.53 70.90 15.79
N PRO A 11 2.39 70.19 15.75
CA PRO A 11 2.14 69.11 16.67
C PRO A 11 3.19 68.01 16.41
N ALA A 12 3.95 67.69 17.45
CA ALA A 12 4.99 66.67 17.44
C ALA A 12 4.48 65.37 16.80
N GLN A 13 5.12 64.95 15.71
CA GLN A 13 4.85 63.66 15.08
C GLN A 13 5.10 62.56 16.11
N GLN A 14 4.04 61.85 16.50
CA GLN A 14 4.17 60.67 17.34
C GLN A 14 4.92 59.59 16.53
N SER A 15 6.07 59.17 17.05
CA SER A 15 6.87 58.08 16.51
C SER A 15 6.01 56.81 16.42
N VAL A 16 5.71 56.38 15.19
CA VAL A 16 4.93 55.16 14.87
C VAL A 16 5.78 53.87 14.93
N MET A 17 6.90 53.91 15.64
CA MET A 17 7.76 52.73 15.77
C MET A 17 7.17 51.78 16.82
N LYS A 18 6.60 50.67 16.37
CA LYS A 18 6.33 49.52 17.24
C LYS A 18 7.67 48.97 17.72
N GLU A 19 7.81 48.78 19.03
CA GLU A 19 8.98 48.15 19.61
C GLU A 19 9.13 46.72 19.09
N PHE A 20 10.33 46.38 18.61
CA PHE A 20 10.64 45.02 18.19
C PHE A 20 10.70 44.10 19.41
N PRO A 21 10.13 42.88 19.35
CA PRO A 21 10.15 41.96 20.47
C PRO A 21 11.60 41.67 20.85
N LYS A 22 11.93 41.99 22.11
CA LYS A 22 13.24 41.78 22.70
C LYS A 22 13.57 40.29 22.64
N LYS A 23 14.63 39.94 21.91
CA LYS A 23 15.11 38.56 21.72
C LYS A 23 15.26 37.89 23.10
N GLU A 24 14.40 36.92 23.38
CA GLU A 24 14.39 36.25 24.66
C GLU A 24 15.71 35.50 24.89
N GLY A 25 16.19 35.53 26.14
CA GLY A 25 17.58 35.28 26.48
C GLY A 25 18.11 33.90 26.09
N LYS A 26 19.44 33.77 26.04
CA LYS A 26 20.20 32.55 25.66
C LYS A 26 19.69 31.26 26.34
N LYS A 27 19.14 31.36 27.55
CA LYS A 27 18.53 30.25 28.31
C LYS A 27 17.29 29.68 27.62
N GLN A 28 16.44 30.51 27.04
CA GLN A 28 15.21 30.06 26.37
C GLN A 28 15.50 29.38 25.04
N THR A 29 16.48 29.88 24.29
CA THR A 29 16.97 29.18 23.08
C THR A 29 17.55 27.80 23.41
N ILE A 30 18.28 27.68 24.53
CA ILE A 30 18.81 26.39 24.99
C ILE A 30 17.69 25.44 25.42
N VAL A 31 16.66 25.93 26.12
CA VAL A 31 15.50 25.12 26.51
C VAL A 31 14.72 24.63 25.28
N ILE A 32 14.49 25.50 24.28
CA ILE A 32 13.82 25.11 23.04
C ILE A 32 14.65 24.09 22.25
N LEU A 33 15.98 24.25 22.20
CA LEU A 33 16.87 23.30 21.53
C LEU A 33 16.84 21.92 22.20
N LEU A 34 16.92 21.88 23.54
CA LEU A 34 16.83 20.63 24.30
C LEU A 34 15.46 19.96 24.16
N ALA A 35 14.38 20.74 24.19
CA ALA A 35 13.03 20.23 23.96
C ALA A 35 12.88 19.64 22.56
N SER A 36 13.43 20.29 21.53
CA SER A 36 13.40 19.80 20.15
C SER A 36 14.13 18.47 19.98
N ILE A 37 15.32 18.33 20.59
CA ILE A 37 16.09 17.07 20.55
C ILE A 37 15.31 15.94 21.23
N LEU A 38 14.65 16.22 22.36
CA LEU A 38 13.86 15.24 23.10
C LEU A 38 12.65 14.75 22.28
N VAL A 39 11.97 15.64 21.55
CA VAL A 39 10.87 15.28 20.65
C VAL A 39 11.35 14.39 19.50
N VAL A 40 12.51 14.69 18.91
CA VAL A 40 13.08 13.86 17.83
C VAL A 40 13.43 12.46 18.35
N MET A 41 14.06 12.36 19.53
CA MET A 41 14.36 11.05 20.12
C MET A 41 13.09 10.25 20.47
N ALA A 42 12.06 10.92 20.99
CA ALA A 42 10.76 10.29 21.24
C ALA A 42 10.13 9.78 19.95
N GLY A 43 10.19 10.55 18.85
CA GLY A 43 9.69 10.13 17.54
C GLY A 43 10.42 8.91 16.98
N ILE A 44 11.75 8.84 17.10
CA ILE A 44 12.54 7.68 16.67
C ILE A 44 12.20 6.45 17.52
N ALA A 45 12.10 6.61 18.84
CA ALA A 45 11.74 5.52 19.75
C ALA A 45 10.32 4.99 19.47
N SER A 46 9.35 5.89 19.29
CA SER A 46 7.97 5.51 18.93
C SER A 46 7.90 4.85 17.56
N GLY A 47 8.62 5.36 16.56
CA GLY A 47 8.70 4.77 15.22
C GLY A 47 9.31 3.36 15.25
N TRP A 48 10.37 3.15 16.04
CA TRP A 48 11.02 1.84 16.18
C TRP A 48 10.14 0.85 16.96
N LEU A 49 9.45 1.29 18.01
CA LEU A 49 8.54 0.47 18.80
C LEU A 49 7.29 0.05 18.00
N LEU A 50 6.73 0.97 17.21
CA LEU A 50 5.62 0.67 16.29
C LEU A 50 6.09 -0.25 15.14
N SER A 51 7.29 -0.04 14.61
CA SER A 51 7.88 -0.94 13.60
C SER A 51 8.16 -2.35 14.14
N SER A 52 8.38 -2.50 15.45
CA SER A 52 8.52 -3.80 16.12
C SER A 52 7.18 -4.45 16.43
N SER A 53 6.08 -3.70 16.38
CA SER A 53 4.74 -4.22 16.59
C SER A 53 4.20 -4.77 15.28
N LYS A 54 4.84 -5.83 14.74
CA LYS A 54 4.12 -6.75 13.85
C LYS A 54 2.89 -7.19 14.62
N ALA A 55 1.72 -6.89 14.07
CA ALA A 55 0.44 -7.28 14.61
C ALA A 55 0.51 -8.74 15.05
N LYS A 56 0.11 -8.99 16.30
CA LYS A 56 -0.20 -10.32 16.80
C LYS A 56 -1.46 -10.79 16.06
N GLY A 57 -1.30 -11.19 14.80
CA GLY A 57 -2.18 -12.12 14.12
C GLY A 57 -1.94 -13.51 14.70
N ASN A 58 -3.02 -14.25 14.90
CA ASN A 58 -3.07 -15.55 15.55
C ASN A 58 -1.86 -16.44 15.25
N SER A 59 -1.25 -16.93 16.32
CA SER A 59 -0.30 -18.03 16.31
C SER A 59 -0.97 -19.29 15.72
N VAL A 60 -0.70 -19.56 14.44
CA VAL A 60 -0.62 -20.93 13.93
C VAL A 60 0.84 -21.33 14.01
N THR A 61 1.10 -22.36 14.81
CA THR A 61 2.39 -23.02 15.00
C THR A 61 3.00 -23.39 13.65
N GLN A 62 3.97 -22.62 13.17
CA GLN A 62 4.90 -23.07 12.14
C GLN A 62 5.90 -24.03 12.78
N THR A 63 5.64 -25.31 12.56
CA THR A 63 6.69 -26.33 12.57
C THR A 63 7.31 -26.34 11.17
N SER A 64 8.62 -26.49 11.12
CA SER A 64 9.52 -26.34 9.99
C SER A 64 9.08 -26.98 8.66
N ASP A 65 9.66 -26.42 7.58
CA ASP A 65 9.92 -27.02 6.27
C ASP A 65 8.79 -27.02 5.23
N LYS A 66 8.58 -25.86 4.60
CA LYS A 66 8.76 -25.66 3.15
C LYS A 66 8.35 -24.23 2.77
N GLN A 67 9.14 -23.65 1.88
CA GLN A 67 8.94 -22.33 1.31
C GLN A 67 7.72 -22.39 0.37
N GLU A 68 6.52 -22.22 0.92
CA GLU A 68 5.29 -21.99 0.15
C GLU A 68 5.44 -20.62 -0.53
N SER A 69 5.58 -20.63 -1.86
CA SER A 69 5.59 -19.42 -2.68
C SER A 69 4.17 -18.85 -2.75
N GLN A 70 3.68 -18.34 -1.62
CA GLN A 70 2.47 -17.55 -1.56
C GLN A 70 2.70 -16.29 -2.39
N ILE A 71 2.31 -16.31 -3.68
CA ILE A 71 2.05 -15.08 -4.45
C ILE A 71 0.69 -14.55 -3.96
N GLU A 72 0.61 -14.30 -2.66
CA GLU A 72 -0.60 -13.86 -1.99
C GLU A 72 -0.52 -12.33 -1.99
N GLN A 73 -1.08 -11.71 -3.03
CA GLN A 73 -1.65 -10.39 -2.81
C GLN A 73 -2.68 -10.57 -1.69
N GLU A 74 -2.58 -9.72 -0.67
CA GLU A 74 -3.35 -9.74 0.58
C GLU A 74 -4.84 -9.51 0.28
N ILE A 75 -5.50 -10.51 -0.28
CA ILE A 75 -6.93 -10.56 -0.56
C ILE A 75 -7.57 -11.09 0.72
N GLN A 76 -8.39 -10.25 1.36
CA GLN A 76 -9.05 -10.60 2.61
C GLN A 76 -10.02 -11.76 2.37
N GLU A 77 -10.23 -12.63 3.37
CA GLU A 77 -11.13 -13.79 3.27
C GLU A 77 -12.58 -13.42 2.93
N GLY A 78 -12.98 -12.14 3.05
CA GLY A 78 -14.29 -11.65 2.58
C GLY A 78 -14.36 -11.34 1.08
N ASP A 79 -13.24 -11.15 0.40
CA ASP A 79 -13.20 -10.80 -1.04
C ASP A 79 -13.31 -12.02 -1.96
N ILE A 80 -13.30 -13.24 -1.39
CA ILE A 80 -13.49 -14.50 -2.14
C ILE A 80 -14.96 -14.97 -2.16
N GLU A 81 -15.86 -14.34 -1.40
CA GLU A 81 -17.27 -14.72 -1.38
C GLU A 81 -17.94 -14.44 -2.73
N GLY A 82 -18.44 -15.49 -3.38
CA GLY A 82 -19.16 -15.39 -4.66
C GLY A 82 -18.29 -15.52 -5.91
N LEU A 83 -16.98 -15.76 -5.75
CA LEU A 83 -16.11 -16.12 -6.86
C LEU A 83 -16.29 -17.60 -7.25
N ASP A 84 -16.07 -17.88 -8.53
CA ASP A 84 -15.97 -19.24 -9.04
C ASP A 84 -14.59 -19.82 -8.72
N GLU A 85 -14.54 -21.13 -8.51
CA GLU A 85 -13.32 -21.83 -8.14
C GLU A 85 -12.95 -22.92 -9.16
N ALA A 86 -11.66 -23.09 -9.41
CA ALA A 86 -11.15 -24.17 -10.24
C ALA A 86 -9.76 -24.65 -9.79
N GLU A 87 -9.57 -25.97 -9.83
CA GLU A 87 -8.29 -26.63 -9.61
C GLU A 87 -7.79 -27.31 -10.88
N GLY A 88 -6.47 -27.30 -11.06
CA GLY A 88 -5.82 -28.05 -12.12
C GLY A 88 -4.33 -27.79 -12.21
N THR A 89 -3.69 -28.41 -13.19
CA THR A 89 -2.30 -28.08 -13.52
C THR A 89 -2.30 -26.85 -14.41
N LEU A 90 -1.60 -25.79 -14.02
CA LEU A 90 -1.54 -24.57 -14.80
C LEU A 90 -0.60 -24.75 -15.99
N ILE A 91 -1.11 -24.53 -17.19
CA ILE A 91 -0.36 -24.63 -18.44
C ILE A 91 -0.42 -23.28 -19.15
N GLU A 92 0.69 -22.89 -19.76
CA GLU A 92 0.74 -21.70 -20.61
C GLU A 92 -0.01 -21.93 -21.92
N GLY A 93 -0.78 -20.93 -22.35
CA GLY A 93 -1.53 -20.94 -23.60
C GLY A 93 -3.03 -20.84 -23.41
N GLY A 94 -3.68 -20.14 -24.34
CA GLY A 94 -5.13 -20.01 -24.45
C GLY A 94 -5.73 -20.89 -25.55
N ILE A 95 -6.99 -20.64 -25.90
CA ILE A 95 -7.69 -21.28 -27.03
C ILE A 95 -8.11 -20.25 -28.07
N GLU A 96 -7.65 -20.42 -29.31
CA GLU A 96 -8.03 -19.58 -30.46
C GLU A 96 -7.94 -18.06 -30.21
N GLY A 97 -6.99 -17.62 -29.38
CA GLY A 97 -6.77 -16.22 -29.01
C GLY A 97 -7.51 -15.74 -27.75
N GLU A 98 -8.21 -16.62 -27.05
CA GLU A 98 -8.84 -16.36 -25.75
C GLU A 98 -8.02 -16.96 -24.60
N GLY A 99 -7.83 -16.17 -23.54
CA GLY A 99 -7.01 -16.54 -22.39
C GLY A 99 -5.51 -16.53 -22.67
N THR A 100 -4.72 -16.46 -21.61
CA THR A 100 -3.25 -16.54 -21.66
C THR A 100 -2.72 -17.86 -21.12
N HIS A 101 -3.47 -18.49 -20.23
CA HIS A 101 -3.16 -19.77 -19.58
C HIS A 101 -4.41 -20.63 -19.52
N HIS A 102 -4.26 -21.89 -19.14
CA HIS A 102 -5.39 -22.76 -18.83
C HIS A 102 -5.06 -23.76 -17.73
N LEU A 103 -6.10 -24.25 -17.05
CA LEU A 103 -6.01 -25.38 -16.14
C LEU A 103 -6.32 -26.67 -16.90
N GLU A 104 -5.36 -27.60 -16.92
CA GLU A 104 -5.60 -28.97 -17.34
C GLU A 104 -6.25 -29.78 -16.22
N LYS A 105 -7.35 -30.45 -16.57
CA LYS A 105 -8.11 -31.34 -15.70
C LYS A 105 -8.09 -32.76 -16.26
N GLU A 106 -8.27 -33.75 -15.38
CA GLU A 106 -8.27 -35.19 -15.74
C GLU A 106 -9.29 -35.56 -16.84
N GLY A 107 -10.33 -34.74 -17.05
CA GLY A 107 -11.35 -34.92 -18.08
C GLY A 107 -10.92 -34.56 -19.51
N GLY A 108 -9.69 -34.09 -19.73
CA GLY A 108 -9.16 -33.72 -21.04
C GLY A 108 -9.55 -32.31 -21.51
N PRO A 109 -9.18 -31.93 -22.76
CA PRO A 109 -9.20 -30.54 -23.22
C PRO A 109 -10.56 -29.85 -23.21
N SER A 110 -11.66 -30.61 -23.28
CA SER A 110 -13.03 -30.07 -23.22
C SER A 110 -13.45 -29.59 -21.83
N GLN A 111 -12.70 -29.97 -20.79
CA GLN A 111 -12.94 -29.55 -19.42
C GLN A 111 -11.91 -28.54 -18.92
N ASN A 112 -11.00 -28.09 -19.78
CA ASN A 112 -9.99 -27.11 -19.41
C ASN A 112 -10.65 -25.76 -19.11
N VAL A 113 -10.11 -25.08 -18.10
CA VAL A 113 -10.53 -23.73 -17.71
C VAL A 113 -9.51 -22.76 -18.27
N TYR A 114 -9.92 -21.91 -19.21
CA TYR A 114 -9.04 -20.89 -19.77
C TYR A 114 -9.04 -19.66 -18.89
N LEU A 115 -7.88 -19.05 -18.74
CA LEU A 115 -7.62 -18.02 -17.75
C LEU A 115 -7.15 -16.74 -18.42
N THR A 116 -7.66 -15.63 -17.93
CA THR A 116 -7.06 -14.31 -18.12
C THR A 116 -6.70 -13.75 -16.74
N SER A 117 -5.64 -12.95 -16.66
CA SER A 117 -5.34 -12.20 -15.45
C SER A 117 -4.73 -10.86 -15.80
N THR A 118 -5.25 -9.81 -15.18
CA THR A 118 -4.74 -8.44 -15.33
C THR A 118 -3.78 -8.06 -14.19
N ILE A 119 -3.91 -8.72 -13.04
CA ILE A 119 -3.27 -8.30 -11.79
C ILE A 119 -2.19 -9.30 -11.34
N ILE A 120 -2.41 -10.60 -11.57
CA ILE A 120 -1.55 -11.67 -11.09
C ILE A 120 -0.71 -12.21 -12.24
N ASP A 121 0.60 -12.30 -12.02
CA ASP A 121 1.49 -13.01 -12.94
C ASP A 121 1.37 -14.53 -12.72
N LEU A 122 0.80 -15.21 -13.71
CA LEU A 122 0.58 -16.66 -13.70
C LEU A 122 1.80 -17.45 -14.16
N GLN A 123 2.75 -16.79 -14.83
CA GLN A 123 3.92 -17.45 -15.43
C GLN A 123 4.78 -18.23 -14.42
N PRO A 124 5.05 -17.73 -13.19
CA PRO A 124 5.84 -18.48 -12.20
C PRO A 124 5.16 -19.76 -11.69
N LEU A 125 3.86 -19.93 -11.95
CA LEU A 125 3.06 -21.05 -11.48
C LEU A 125 2.83 -22.09 -12.58
N VAL A 126 3.33 -21.87 -13.80
CA VAL A 126 3.21 -22.81 -14.91
C VAL A 126 3.87 -24.15 -14.57
N GLY A 127 3.17 -25.23 -14.87
CA GLY A 127 3.56 -26.61 -14.56
C GLY A 127 3.23 -27.04 -13.12
N LYS A 128 2.67 -26.15 -12.30
CA LYS A 128 2.29 -26.45 -10.92
C LYS A 128 0.80 -26.74 -10.83
N LYS A 129 0.43 -27.51 -9.82
CA LYS A 129 -0.98 -27.65 -9.46
C LYS A 129 -1.40 -26.41 -8.67
N VAL A 130 -2.53 -25.82 -9.03
CA VAL A 130 -3.01 -24.59 -8.41
C VAL A 130 -4.51 -24.67 -8.16
N HIS A 131 -4.95 -23.93 -7.15
CA HIS A 131 -6.34 -23.55 -6.92
C HIS A 131 -6.53 -22.09 -7.27
N ILE A 132 -7.55 -21.79 -8.05
CA ILE A 132 -7.83 -20.45 -8.58
C ILE A 132 -9.22 -20.03 -8.17
N TRP A 133 -9.34 -18.76 -7.76
CA TRP A 133 -10.60 -18.06 -7.58
C TRP A 133 -10.70 -16.93 -8.59
N GLY A 134 -11.85 -16.81 -9.23
CA GLY A 134 -12.05 -15.81 -10.26
C GLY A 134 -13.52 -15.64 -10.63
N GLU A 135 -13.76 -14.76 -11.58
CA GLU A 135 -15.09 -14.55 -12.16
C GLU A 135 -15.17 -15.30 -13.49
N THR A 136 -16.15 -16.20 -13.64
CA THR A 136 -16.42 -16.81 -14.94
C THR A 136 -17.00 -15.78 -15.89
N ILE A 137 -16.37 -15.66 -17.05
CA ILE A 137 -16.79 -14.76 -18.13
C ILE A 137 -17.17 -15.57 -19.38
N SER A 138 -17.97 -14.97 -20.25
CA SER A 138 -18.36 -15.60 -21.51
C SER A 138 -17.19 -15.59 -22.50
N GLY A 139 -16.76 -16.77 -22.94
CA GLY A 139 -15.85 -16.94 -24.08
C GLY A 139 -16.62 -17.13 -25.39
N ILE A 140 -16.03 -16.72 -26.51
CA ILE A 140 -16.53 -17.03 -27.86
C ILE A 140 -16.09 -18.45 -28.23
N LYS A 141 -14.89 -18.86 -27.79
CA LYS A 141 -14.24 -20.13 -28.14
C LYS A 141 -14.01 -21.01 -26.92
N ALA A 142 -13.58 -20.41 -25.81
CA ALA A 142 -13.45 -21.09 -24.54
C ALA A 142 -14.84 -21.45 -23.99
N SER A 143 -15.06 -22.74 -23.72
CA SER A 143 -16.28 -23.19 -23.02
C SER A 143 -16.34 -22.71 -21.58
N TRP A 144 -15.16 -22.55 -20.96
CA TRP A 144 -15.00 -21.95 -19.64
C TRP A 144 -13.83 -20.98 -19.69
N LEU A 145 -14.13 -19.69 -19.58
CA LEU A 145 -13.16 -18.61 -19.49
C LEU A 145 -13.33 -17.92 -18.13
N MET A 146 -12.23 -17.64 -17.44
CA MET A 146 -12.27 -17.08 -16.09
C MET A 146 -11.21 -15.98 -15.94
N ASP A 147 -11.58 -14.87 -15.32
CA ASP A 147 -10.64 -13.83 -14.91
C ASP A 147 -10.14 -14.10 -13.49
N VAL A 148 -8.83 -14.20 -13.33
CA VAL A 148 -8.18 -14.66 -12.10
C VAL A 148 -8.00 -13.51 -11.12
N ILE A 149 -8.63 -13.65 -9.95
CA ILE A 149 -8.54 -12.71 -8.84
C ILE A 149 -7.59 -13.21 -7.76
N LYS A 150 -7.60 -14.52 -7.46
CA LYS A 150 -6.69 -15.14 -6.48
C LYS A 150 -6.18 -16.48 -7.00
N VAL A 151 -4.94 -16.80 -6.66
CA VAL A 151 -4.34 -18.10 -6.94
C VAL A 151 -3.59 -18.63 -5.73
N LYS A 152 -3.64 -19.94 -5.53
CA LYS A 152 -2.89 -20.68 -4.52
C LYS A 152 -2.21 -21.87 -5.16
N GLU A 153 -0.92 -22.04 -4.92
CA GLU A 153 -0.19 -23.25 -5.31
C GLU A 153 -0.59 -24.42 -4.40
N LEU A 154 -0.87 -25.57 -5.01
CA LEU A 154 -1.14 -26.83 -4.33
C LEU A 154 0.13 -27.69 -4.45
N GLU A 155 0.68 -28.14 -3.31
CA GLU A 155 1.87 -29.01 -3.26
C GLU A 155 1.67 -30.38 -3.95
#